data_AF-A0A947H7F4-F1
#
_entry.id   AF-A0A947H7F4-F1
#
_cell.length_a   1.000
_cell.length_b   1.000
_cell.length_c   1.000
_cell.angle_alpha   90.00
_cell.angle_beta   90.00
_cell.angle_gamma   90.00
#
_symmetry.space_group_name_H-M   'P 1'
#
loop_
_entity.id
_entity.type
_entity.pdbx_description
1 polymer ?
#
loop_
_entity_poly.entity_id
_entity_poly.type
_entity_poly.pdbx_seq_one_letter_code
_entity_poly.pdbx_strand_id
1 'polypeptide(L)'
;MSDTQKTRIEAVLAYFNSLENRSIQISEQLCFDPQRAWDRHCTLVNRLSFEVQRVGWQMSGGHLYLWGAEMQYGFFSGHLVAFEQQENGAELIEHLSDALWRKTRINNRMGLLPAPSRDE
;
A
#
# COMPACT_ATOMS: atom_id res chain seq x y z
N MET A 1 -0.60 22.54 -2.54
CA MET A 1 -1.11 21.28 -1.93
C MET A 1 -2.14 21.68 -0.88
N SER A 2 -3.33 21.07 -0.86
CA SER A 2 -4.35 21.38 0.15
C SER A 2 -4.00 20.76 1.50
N ASP A 3 -4.53 21.32 2.59
CA ASP A 3 -4.31 20.79 3.95
C ASP A 3 -4.80 19.33 4.07
N THR A 4 -5.93 19.00 3.45
CA THR A 4 -6.44 17.62 3.40
C THR A 4 -5.46 16.66 2.75
N GLN A 5 -4.80 17.08 1.66
CA GLN A 5 -3.80 16.24 0.99
C GLN A 5 -2.57 16.03 1.87
N LYS A 6 -2.13 17.09 2.55
CA LYS A 6 -1.00 17.03 3.48
C LYS A 6 -1.27 16.04 4.61
N THR A 7 -2.43 16.13 5.27
CA THR A 7 -2.82 15.22 6.36
C THR A 7 -2.87 13.76 5.90
N ARG A 8 -3.37 13.49 4.69
CA ARG A 8 -3.39 12.13 4.14
C ARG A 8 -1.98 11.58 3.90
N ILE A 9 -1.08 12.40 3.34
CA ILE A 9 0.31 11.99 3.11
C ILE A 9 1.02 11.73 4.45
N GLU A 10 0.78 12.56 5.47
CA GLU A 10 1.30 12.34 6.83
C GLU A 10 0.79 11.03 7.43
N ALA A 11 -0.51 10.72 7.26
CA ALA A 11 -1.10 9.47 7.72
C ALA A 11 -0.50 8.24 6.99
N VAL A 12 -0.32 8.31 5.68
CA VAL A 12 0.34 7.26 4.89
C VAL A 12 1.78 7.05 5.36
N LEU A 13 2.53 8.14 5.57
CA LEU A 13 3.91 8.06 6.04
C LEU A 13 4.00 7.42 7.43
N ALA A 14 3.13 7.82 8.36
CA ALA A 14 3.06 7.22 9.69
C ALA A 14 2.76 5.71 9.62
N TYR A 15 1.80 5.32 8.78
CA TYR A 15 1.48 3.90 8.55
C TYR A 15 2.66 3.15 7.94
N PHE A 16 3.28 3.67 6.89
CA PHE A 16 4.41 3.00 6.22
C PHE A 16 5.59 2.82 7.18
N ASN A 17 5.95 3.83 7.96
CA ASN A 17 7.00 3.71 8.99
C ASN A 17 6.67 2.60 10.01
N SER A 18 5.40 2.35 10.32
CA SER A 18 5.00 1.27 11.22
C SER A 18 5.19 -0.14 10.63
N LEU A 19 5.42 -0.23 9.31
CA LEU A 19 5.65 -1.48 8.58
C LEU A 19 7.11 -1.93 8.60
N GLU A 20 8.07 -1.11 9.04
CA GLU A 20 9.48 -1.53 9.11
C GLU A 20 9.64 -2.82 9.94
N ASN A 21 10.41 -3.76 9.39
CA ASN A 21 10.61 -5.12 9.88
C ASN A 21 9.32 -5.98 9.92
N ARG A 22 8.27 -5.59 9.20
CA ARG A 22 7.06 -6.41 9.04
C ARG A 22 7.02 -7.09 7.68
N SER A 23 6.53 -8.32 7.70
CA SER A 23 6.09 -9.01 6.48
C SER A 23 4.74 -8.47 6.03
N ILE A 24 4.68 -8.00 4.79
CA ILE A 24 3.46 -7.46 4.20
C ILE A 24 3.09 -8.20 2.93
N GLN A 25 1.84 -8.07 2.55
CA GLN A 25 1.35 -8.43 1.23
C GLN A 25 0.66 -7.24 0.60
N ILE A 26 1.08 -6.88 -0.60
CA ILE A 26 0.50 -5.79 -1.37
C ILE A 26 -0.30 -6.38 -2.53
N SER A 27 -1.50 -5.88 -2.77
CA SER A 27 -2.32 -6.21 -3.94
C SER A 27 -2.77 -4.94 -4.63
N GLU A 28 -2.63 -4.88 -5.94
CA GLU A 28 -2.95 -3.71 -6.76
C GLU A 28 -4.09 -4.01 -7.73
N GLN A 29 -5.13 -3.18 -7.71
CA GLN A 29 -6.25 -3.22 -8.64
C GLN A 29 -6.28 -1.93 -9.46
N LEU A 30 -6.38 -2.05 -10.78
CA LEU A 30 -6.60 -0.93 -11.69
C LEU A 30 -8.07 -0.87 -12.11
N CYS A 31 -8.66 0.32 -12.08
CA CYS A 31 -10.07 0.53 -12.41
C CYS A 31 -10.24 1.78 -13.28
N PHE A 32 -11.06 1.66 -14.34
CA PHE A 32 -11.40 2.79 -15.21
C PHE A 32 -12.70 3.51 -14.83
N ASP A 33 -13.52 2.88 -13.97
CA ASP A 33 -14.77 3.43 -13.48
C ASP A 33 -14.95 3.05 -11.99
N PRO A 34 -14.30 3.78 -11.07
CA PRO A 34 -14.38 3.47 -9.64
C PRO A 34 -15.78 3.68 -9.06
N GLN A 35 -16.66 4.43 -9.74
CA GLN A 35 -18.04 4.68 -9.29
C GLN A 35 -18.93 3.44 -9.43
N ARG A 36 -18.60 2.53 -10.36
CA ARG A 36 -19.36 1.29 -10.60
C ARG A 36 -18.94 0.10 -9.73
N ALA A 37 -18.16 0.36 -8.68
CA ALA A 37 -17.60 -0.60 -7.73
C ALA A 37 -16.30 -1.29 -8.17
N TRP A 38 -15.33 -1.26 -7.27
CA TRP A 38 -13.99 -1.83 -7.44
C TRP A 38 -14.01 -3.32 -7.72
N ASP A 39 -14.93 -4.10 -7.15
CA ASP A 39 -14.88 -5.56 -7.30
C ASP A 39 -15.39 -6.06 -8.66
N ARG A 40 -16.11 -5.22 -9.43
CA ARG A 40 -16.74 -5.62 -10.70
C ARG A 40 -16.08 -5.04 -11.94
N HIS A 41 -15.36 -3.93 -11.79
CA HIS A 41 -14.80 -3.16 -12.90
C HIS A 41 -13.30 -2.90 -12.77
N CYS A 42 -12.59 -3.80 -12.08
CA CYS A 42 -11.14 -3.72 -11.94
C CYS A 42 -10.40 -4.94 -12.49
N THR A 43 -9.12 -4.75 -12.77
CA THR A 43 -8.16 -5.82 -13.02
C THR A 43 -7.15 -5.87 -11.89
N LEU A 44 -6.95 -7.04 -11.28
CA LEU A 44 -5.83 -7.26 -10.38
C LEU A 44 -4.55 -7.37 -11.22
N VAL A 45 -3.59 -6.49 -10.98
CA VAL A 45 -2.35 -6.42 -11.78
C VAL A 45 -1.14 -6.99 -11.06
N ASN A 46 -1.17 -7.05 -9.74
CA ASN A 46 0.01 -7.44 -8.97
C ASN A 46 -0.35 -7.98 -7.58
N ARG A 47 0.47 -8.92 -7.11
CA ARG A 47 0.45 -9.41 -5.73
C ARG A 47 1.89 -9.63 -5.27
N LEU A 48 2.33 -8.79 -4.35
CA LEU A 48 3.69 -8.75 -3.84
C LEU A 48 3.70 -9.21 -2.39
N SER A 49 4.75 -9.90 -1.94
CA SER A 49 4.91 -10.25 -0.53
C SER A 49 6.37 -10.20 -0.15
N PHE A 50 6.70 -9.40 0.86
CA PHE A 50 8.07 -9.18 1.32
C PHE A 50 8.11 -8.60 2.73
N GLU A 51 9.28 -8.71 3.35
CA GLU A 51 9.60 -8.00 4.57
C GLU A 51 10.09 -6.59 4.22
N VAL A 52 9.47 -5.58 4.84
CA VAL A 52 9.90 -4.19 4.70
C VAL A 52 11.15 -3.99 5.55
N GLN A 53 12.27 -3.72 4.92
CA GLN A 53 13.54 -3.40 5.58
C GLN A 53 13.70 -1.91 5.83
N ARG A 54 13.10 -1.07 4.98
CA ARG A 54 13.23 0.39 5.06
C ARG A 54 12.04 1.08 4.44
N VAL A 55 11.68 2.22 5.01
CA VAL A 55 10.73 3.17 4.44
C VAL A 55 11.45 4.47 4.08
N GLY A 56 10.97 5.19 3.06
CA GLY A 56 11.54 6.49 2.76
C GLY A 56 10.99 7.17 1.53
N TRP A 57 11.40 8.43 1.42
CA TRP A 57 10.86 9.37 0.46
C TRP A 57 11.90 9.71 -0.60
N GLN A 58 11.49 9.69 -1.87
CA GLN A 58 12.28 10.23 -2.98
C GLN A 58 11.69 11.57 -3.42
N MET A 59 12.46 12.64 -3.20
CA MET A 59 12.01 14.01 -3.50
C MET A 59 11.75 14.24 -5.00
N SER A 60 12.50 13.56 -5.88
CA SER A 60 12.22 13.59 -7.31
C SER A 60 10.97 12.74 -7.59
N GLY A 61 9.88 13.42 -7.95
CA GLY A 61 8.59 12.80 -8.27
C GLY A 61 7.66 12.54 -7.08
N GLY A 62 8.03 12.87 -5.83
CA GLY A 62 7.11 12.74 -4.69
C GLY A 62 6.66 11.30 -4.43
N HIS A 63 7.61 10.37 -4.42
CA HIS A 63 7.31 8.96 -4.18
C HIS A 63 7.67 8.56 -2.75
N LEU A 64 6.79 7.79 -2.12
CA LEU A 64 7.08 7.06 -0.91
C LEU A 64 7.31 5.59 -1.27
N TYR A 65 8.36 5.00 -0.71
CA TYR A 65 8.78 3.64 -1.02
C TYR A 65 8.82 2.76 0.22
N LEU A 66 8.49 1.49 0.00
CA LEU A 66 8.75 0.37 0.89
C LEU A 66 9.83 -0.49 0.22
N TRP A 67 11.00 -0.62 0.84
CA TRP A 67 12.09 -1.47 0.35
C TRP A 67 12.15 -2.78 1.13
N GLY A 68 12.24 -3.89 0.41
CA GLY A 68 12.69 -5.18 0.92
C GLY A 68 14.04 -5.56 0.31
N ALA A 69 14.51 -6.77 0.61
CA ALA A 69 15.84 -7.24 0.19
C ALA A 69 16.05 -7.25 -1.33
N GLU A 70 15.05 -7.70 -2.08
CA GLU A 70 15.13 -7.88 -3.55
C GLU A 70 14.04 -7.10 -4.30
N MET A 71 13.25 -6.30 -3.60
CA MET A 71 12.14 -5.60 -4.20
C MET A 71 11.82 -4.28 -3.52
N GLN A 72 11.16 -3.40 -4.27
CA GLN A 72 10.63 -2.16 -3.74
C GLN A 72 9.20 -1.96 -4.24
N TYR A 73 8.37 -1.36 -3.41
CA TYR A 73 7.04 -0.89 -3.79
C TYR A 73 6.99 0.63 -3.67
N GLY A 74 6.55 1.29 -4.75
CA GLY A 74 6.48 2.74 -4.85
C GLY A 74 5.04 3.23 -4.97
N PHE A 75 4.76 4.32 -4.25
CA PHE A 75 3.48 5.02 -4.26
C PHE A 75 3.69 6.51 -4.57
N PHE A 76 2.83 7.09 -5.41
CA PHE A 76 2.94 8.48 -5.83
C PHE A 76 2.05 9.38 -4.96
N SER A 77 2.66 10.18 -4.09
CA SER A 77 1.90 10.96 -3.10
C SER A 77 1.02 12.04 -3.73
N GLY A 78 1.38 12.54 -4.91
CA GLY A 78 0.61 13.53 -5.65
C GLY A 78 -0.69 12.98 -6.24
N HIS A 79 -0.84 11.66 -6.34
CA HIS A 79 -2.01 11.00 -6.93
C HIS A 79 -2.97 10.46 -5.86
N LEU A 80 -2.59 10.54 -4.59
CA LEU A 80 -3.40 10.04 -3.48
C LEU A 80 -4.71 10.80 -3.38
N VAL A 81 -5.81 10.06 -3.36
CA VAL A 81 -7.16 10.62 -3.21
C VAL A 81 -7.86 10.09 -1.97
N ALA A 82 -7.52 8.87 -1.53
CA ALA A 82 -8.03 8.29 -0.29
C ALA A 82 -7.00 7.38 0.37
N PHE A 83 -7.00 7.37 1.70
CA PHE A 83 -6.23 6.47 2.55
C PHE A 83 -7.09 6.07 3.75
N GLU A 84 -7.14 4.79 4.04
CA GLU A 84 -7.84 4.23 5.19
C GLU A 84 -6.97 3.15 5.83
N GLN A 85 -6.64 3.34 7.11
CA GLN A 85 -5.94 2.34 7.90
C GLN A 85 -6.96 1.44 8.61
N GLN A 86 -6.71 0.14 8.58
CA GLN A 86 -7.51 -0.90 9.23
C GLN A 86 -6.63 -1.66 10.24
N GLU A 87 -7.24 -2.47 11.09
CA GLU A 87 -6.52 -3.20 12.16
C GLU A 87 -5.35 -4.05 11.62
N ASN A 88 -5.54 -4.71 10.47
CA ASN A 88 -4.56 -5.62 9.87
C ASN A 88 -3.97 -5.13 8.54
N GLY A 89 -4.10 -3.84 8.23
CA GLY A 89 -3.65 -3.35 6.94
C GLY A 89 -4.04 -1.91 6.64
N ALA A 90 -3.96 -1.56 5.37
CA ALA A 90 -4.48 -0.30 4.86
C ALA A 90 -4.95 -0.45 3.41
N GLU A 91 -5.85 0.44 3.03
CA GLU A 91 -6.24 0.66 1.64
C GLU A 91 -5.88 2.10 1.24
N LEU A 92 -5.31 2.25 0.06
CA LEU A 92 -5.03 3.55 -0.54
C LEU A 92 -5.53 3.56 -1.98
N ILE A 93 -6.00 4.73 -2.40
CA ILE A 93 -6.50 4.95 -3.76
C ILE A 93 -5.71 6.10 -4.38
N GLU A 94 -5.21 5.87 -5.59
CA GLU A 94 -4.52 6.84 -6.43
C GLU A 94 -5.31 7.10 -7.72
N HIS A 95 -5.35 8.35 -8.14
CA HIS A 95 -5.85 8.77 -9.45
C HIS A 95 -4.65 9.01 -10.38
N LEU A 96 -4.38 8.07 -11.29
CA LEU A 96 -3.15 8.04 -12.09
C LEU A 96 -3.26 8.83 -13.40
N SER A 97 -4.46 8.91 -13.97
CA SER A 97 -4.79 9.71 -15.17
C SER A 97 -6.31 9.91 -15.22
N ASP A 98 -6.80 10.75 -16.13
CA ASP A 98 -8.22 11.12 -16.30
C ASP A 98 -9.23 9.97 -16.17
N ALA A 99 -8.85 8.77 -16.63
CA ALA A 99 -9.70 7.59 -16.61
C ALA A 99 -9.14 6.43 -15.78
N LEU A 100 -7.96 6.55 -15.14
CA LEU A 100 -7.31 5.40 -14.49
C LEU A 100 -7.10 5.63 -13.00
N TRP A 101 -7.61 4.71 -12.20
CA TRP A 101 -7.47 4.67 -10.77
C TRP A 101 -6.75 3.40 -10.33
N ARG A 102 -5.91 3.50 -9.31
CA ARG A 102 -5.26 2.37 -8.65
C ARG A 102 -5.77 2.27 -7.22
N LYS A 103 -6.20 1.08 -6.82
CA LYS A 103 -6.42 0.72 -5.43
C LYS A 103 -5.31 -0.22 -5.01
N THR A 104 -4.61 0.13 -3.93
CA THR A 104 -3.60 -0.71 -3.31
C THR A 104 -4.10 -1.13 -1.94
N ARG A 105 -4.10 -2.44 -1.69
CA ARG A 105 -4.34 -3.02 -0.37
C ARG A 105 -3.04 -3.56 0.18
N ILE A 106 -2.69 -3.15 1.39
CA ILE A 106 -1.52 -3.63 2.12
C ILE A 106 -2.04 -4.41 3.32
N ASN A 107 -1.77 -5.70 3.36
CA ASN A 107 -2.11 -6.56 4.49
C ASN A 107 -0.85 -6.86 5.28
N ASN A 108 -0.91 -6.60 6.59
CA ASN A 108 0.12 -7.04 7.52
C ASN A 108 -0.03 -8.56 7.66
N ARG A 109 0.98 -9.34 7.26
CA ARG A 109 1.06 -10.70 7.77
C ARG A 109 1.48 -10.58 9.23
N MET A 110 0.51 -10.51 10.13
CA MET A 110 0.72 -11.02 11.49
C MET A 110 1.24 -12.43 11.29
N GLY A 111 2.46 -12.70 11.77
CA GLY A 111 3.10 -13.99 11.57
C GLY A 111 2.10 -15.09 11.83
N LEU A 112 1.99 -16.04 10.89
CA LEU A 112 1.65 -17.38 11.32
C LEU A 112 2.68 -17.69 12.40
N LEU A 113 2.23 -17.73 13.65
CA LEU A 113 3.01 -18.35 14.72
C LEU A 113 3.56 -19.65 14.14
N PRO A 114 4.86 -19.97 14.33
CA PRO A 114 5.36 -21.27 13.92
C PRO A 114 4.36 -22.31 14.42
N ALA A 115 3.92 -23.20 13.52
CA ALA A 115 3.07 -24.32 13.92
C ALA A 115 3.73 -24.97 15.14
N PRO A 116 2.99 -25.28 16.22
CA PRO A 116 3.59 -25.88 17.39
C PRO A 116 4.42 -27.07 16.91
N SER A 117 5.71 -27.09 17.29
CA SER A 117 6.56 -28.24 17.07
C SER A 117 5.78 -29.43 17.61
N ARG A 118 5.52 -30.41 16.75
CA ARG A 118 5.06 -31.71 17.22
C ARG A 118 6.25 -32.32 17.95
N ASP A 119 6.33 -32.04 19.24
CA ASP A 119 7.05 -32.89 20.16
C ASP A 119 6.22 -34.16 20.28
N GLU A 120 6.61 -35.19 19.52
CA GLU A 120 6.34 -36.61 19.79
C GLU A 120 7.44 -37.45 19.13
#